data_AF-A0A836G848-F1
#
_entry.id   AF-A0A836G848-F1
#
_cell.length_a   1.000
_cell.length_b   1.000
_cell.length_c   1.000
_cell.angle_alpha   90.00
_cell.angle_beta   90.00
_cell.angle_gamma   90.00
#
_symmetry.space_group_name_H-M   'P 1'
#
loop_
_entity.id
_entity.type
_entity.pdbx_description
1 polymer ?
#
loop_
_entity_poly.entity_id
_entity_poly.type
_entity_poly.pdbx_seq_one_letter_code
_entity_poly.pdbx_strand_id
1 'polypeptide(L)'
;MRNRRPSCSAVEGPDGVAAVTHPRSLPSSSLAHNEVSFRPRRELNPNDAEVCDTHAMRLLNEATDEERCRGPYWRARCSRSILLGLLIWATIGFVVHTKLDSANSRHGLEPATNAAGTALSELPDGCRSHYCRQDGVDAPFGAVLGAHDGIVAYSNCNSDSCTSLLEHQISVPLPPRAGTALATLHAKTRIMTTGMKWQCVEYARRYWMLRGTPTPATFDSVHGAADIWDSLTFATILSNGTKVPLLKFRNGAKLDYGGSSPRAGDLLLYPRDDKGEFPFGHVAVVVGVTMPSRLEAGNVQTDATAAASQPRRRHGLVYIAEQNWNSSPWPEPHRNFSRSLTLEVLESAEGRPLQYNIRDSYYNIDGWVRYDVAL
;
A
#
# COMPACT_ATOMS: atom_id res chain seq x y z
N MET A 1 -39.39 24.49 -37.43
CA MET A 1 -38.61 25.74 -37.25
C MET A 1 -37.33 25.35 -36.53
N ARG A 2 -36.27 24.89 -37.22
CA ARG A 2 -35.17 25.64 -37.89
C ARG A 2 -34.38 26.60 -36.98
N ASN A 3 -33.06 26.46 -37.12
CA ASN A 3 -31.93 27.35 -36.77
C ASN A 3 -31.25 27.10 -35.42
N ARG A 4 -29.91 27.10 -35.30
CA ARG A 4 -28.79 27.18 -36.26
C ARG A 4 -27.50 26.91 -35.44
N ARG A 5 -26.51 26.27 -36.05
CA ARG A 5 -25.08 26.35 -35.64
C ARG A 5 -24.55 27.79 -35.82
N PRO A 6 -23.35 28.08 -35.32
CA PRO A 6 -22.25 28.20 -36.28
C PRO A 6 -20.94 27.49 -35.86
N SER A 7 -20.20 27.11 -36.89
CA SER A 7 -18.81 26.63 -36.90
C SER A 7 -17.90 27.72 -37.46
N CYS A 8 -16.66 27.78 -36.99
CA CYS A 8 -15.48 28.40 -37.64
C CYS A 8 -14.24 27.76 -36.98
N SER A 9 -13.11 27.43 -37.60
CA SER A 9 -12.66 27.23 -38.98
C SER A 9 -11.18 26.78 -38.88
N ALA A 10 -10.71 26.03 -39.86
CA ALA A 10 -9.34 25.52 -40.00
C ALA A 10 -8.32 26.59 -40.42
N VAL A 11 -7.02 26.31 -40.23
CA VAL A 11 -5.90 26.95 -40.93
C VAL A 11 -4.91 25.86 -41.38
N GLU A 12 -4.66 25.81 -42.69
CA GLU A 12 -3.66 25.02 -43.41
C GLU A 12 -2.26 25.65 -43.36
N GLY A 13 -1.23 24.83 -43.66
CA GLY A 13 0.21 25.13 -43.60
C GLY A 13 0.77 26.04 -44.71
N PRO A 14 2.11 26.02 -44.93
CA PRO A 14 2.60 25.40 -46.17
C PRO A 14 3.99 24.70 -46.10
N ASP A 15 4.24 23.91 -47.15
CA ASP A 15 5.41 23.10 -47.52
C ASP A 15 6.65 23.86 -48.08
N GLY A 16 7.79 23.15 -48.16
CA GLY A 16 8.95 23.43 -49.06
C GLY A 16 10.28 22.87 -48.50
N VAL A 17 10.86 21.71 -48.91
CA VAL A 17 11.46 21.20 -50.17
C VAL A 17 12.98 21.43 -50.34
N ALA A 18 13.68 20.33 -50.72
CA ALA A 18 15.05 20.14 -51.30
C ALA A 18 16.26 20.21 -50.35
N ALA A 19 17.20 19.25 -50.21
CA ALA A 19 17.91 18.24 -51.03
C ALA A 19 19.35 18.67 -51.42
N VAL A 20 20.29 17.70 -51.37
CA VAL A 20 21.51 17.50 -52.22
C VAL A 20 22.93 17.48 -51.54
N THR A 21 23.56 16.29 -51.63
CA THR A 21 24.98 15.85 -51.80
C THR A 21 26.11 15.86 -50.73
N HIS A 22 26.77 14.68 -50.68
CA HIS A 22 28.14 14.26 -50.24
C HIS A 22 29.32 15.00 -50.96
N PRO A 23 30.65 14.79 -50.70
CA PRO A 23 31.35 13.65 -50.04
C PRO A 23 32.63 13.94 -49.17
N ARG A 24 33.24 12.83 -48.67
CA ARG A 24 34.70 12.48 -48.67
C ARG A 24 35.54 12.50 -47.37
N SER A 25 36.08 11.29 -47.09
CA SER A 25 37.45 10.91 -46.67
C SER A 25 38.05 11.23 -45.28
N LEU A 26 38.43 10.12 -44.62
CA LEU A 26 39.51 9.81 -43.64
C LEU A 26 40.83 10.62 -43.80
N PRO A 27 41.66 10.80 -42.74
CA PRO A 27 42.46 9.70 -42.15
C PRO A 27 42.74 9.70 -40.62
N SER A 28 42.96 8.48 -40.10
CA SER A 28 44.02 8.02 -39.17
C SER A 28 44.73 9.03 -38.26
N SER A 29 44.68 8.83 -36.94
CA SER A 29 45.80 8.29 -36.11
C SER A 29 45.71 8.66 -34.62
N SER A 30 46.35 7.79 -33.83
CA SER A 30 47.00 8.01 -32.53
C SER A 30 46.22 7.81 -31.21
N LEU A 31 46.78 6.86 -30.45
CA LEU A 31 46.63 6.67 -29.01
C LEU A 31 47.04 7.93 -28.24
N ALA A 32 46.26 8.28 -27.22
CA ALA A 32 46.77 8.92 -26.02
C ALA A 32 45.83 8.65 -24.83
N HIS A 33 46.43 8.23 -23.73
CA HIS A 33 45.86 8.24 -22.38
C HIS A 33 45.35 9.64 -22.02
N ASN A 34 44.21 9.72 -21.31
CA ASN A 34 43.94 10.71 -20.26
C ASN A 34 42.64 10.32 -19.54
N GLU A 35 42.73 9.94 -18.27
CA GLU A 35 42.64 10.81 -17.09
C GLU A 35 41.19 11.15 -16.72
N VAL A 36 40.78 10.65 -15.56
CA VAL A 36 39.45 10.76 -14.97
C VAL A 36 39.21 12.21 -14.56
N SER A 37 38.37 12.92 -15.32
CA SER A 37 37.88 14.26 -14.97
C SER A 37 36.49 14.15 -14.35
N PHE A 38 36.38 14.54 -13.08
CA PHE A 38 35.12 14.75 -12.38
C PHE A 38 34.27 15.80 -13.11
N ARG A 39 33.11 15.40 -13.64
CA ARG A 39 32.12 16.36 -14.16
C ARG A 39 31.42 17.07 -12.99
N PRO A 40 31.39 18.40 -12.96
CA PRO A 40 30.58 19.13 -12.00
C PRO A 40 29.09 18.88 -12.27
N ARG A 41 28.34 18.76 -11.18
CA ARG A 41 26.88 18.66 -11.12
C ARG A 41 26.27 19.74 -12.02
N ARG A 42 25.51 19.34 -13.05
CA ARG A 42 24.70 20.26 -13.86
C ARG A 42 23.76 20.99 -12.90
N GLU A 43 24.02 22.26 -12.66
CA GLU A 43 23.07 23.15 -12.01
C GLU A 43 21.79 23.14 -12.83
N LEU A 44 20.66 22.92 -12.14
CA LEU A 44 19.33 23.07 -12.72
C LEU A 44 19.22 24.49 -13.26
N ASN A 45 18.75 24.58 -14.49
CA ASN A 45 18.61 25.83 -15.22
C ASN A 45 17.69 26.76 -14.41
N PRO A 46 18.12 27.97 -13.99
CA PRO A 46 17.33 28.85 -13.13
C PRO A 46 15.95 29.20 -13.71
N ASN A 47 15.78 29.06 -15.03
CA ASN A 47 14.49 29.23 -15.70
C ASN A 47 13.45 28.17 -15.31
N ASP A 48 13.85 26.95 -14.90
CA ASP A 48 12.89 25.90 -14.52
C ASP A 48 12.27 26.16 -13.14
N ALA A 49 13.03 26.79 -12.24
CA ALA A 49 12.54 27.24 -10.93
C ALA A 49 11.58 28.43 -11.08
N GLU A 50 11.91 29.39 -11.96
CA GLU A 50 11.06 30.56 -12.23
C GLU A 50 9.72 30.17 -12.87
N VAL A 51 9.70 29.13 -13.72
CA VAL A 51 8.46 28.58 -14.28
C VAL A 51 7.60 27.90 -13.21
N CYS A 52 8.22 27.18 -12.26
CA CYS A 52 7.50 26.57 -11.14
C CYS A 52 6.90 27.63 -10.20
N ASP A 53 7.67 28.67 -9.87
CA ASP A 53 7.23 29.76 -9.00
C ASP A 53 6.09 30.58 -9.62
N THR A 54 6.18 30.85 -10.94
CA THR A 54 5.12 31.55 -11.68
C THR A 54 3.82 30.74 -11.69
N HIS A 55 3.92 29.42 -11.84
CA HIS A 55 2.75 28.53 -11.82
C HIS A 55 2.12 28.45 -10.42
N ALA A 56 2.94 28.37 -9.36
CA ALA A 56 2.46 28.36 -7.98
C ALA A 56 1.74 29.67 -7.61
N MET A 57 2.28 30.83 -8.03
CA MET A 57 1.65 32.13 -7.80
C MET A 57 0.33 32.30 -8.56
N ARG A 58 0.20 31.74 -9.77
CA ARG A 58 -1.07 31.72 -10.50
C ARG A 58 -2.14 30.94 -9.73
N LEU A 59 -1.83 29.74 -9.26
CA LEU A 59 -2.78 28.91 -8.49
C LEU A 59 -3.24 29.58 -7.19
N LEU A 60 -2.33 30.29 -6.51
CA LEU A 60 -2.68 31.02 -5.28
C LEU A 60 -3.65 32.18 -5.56
N ASN A 61 -3.44 32.92 -6.66
CA ASN A 61 -4.34 34.00 -7.06
C ASN A 61 -5.72 33.47 -7.47
N GLU A 62 -5.78 32.36 -8.21
CA GLU A 62 -7.04 31.69 -8.58
C GLU A 62 -7.84 31.26 -7.34
N ALA A 63 -7.18 30.67 -6.33
CA ALA A 63 -7.83 30.30 -5.07
C ALA A 63 -8.34 31.52 -4.27
N THR A 64 -7.58 32.62 -4.28
CA THR A 64 -7.95 33.86 -3.56
C THR A 64 -9.15 34.56 -4.23
N ASP A 65 -9.22 34.53 -5.56
CA ASP A 65 -10.36 35.07 -6.31
C ASP A 65 -11.63 34.21 -6.13
N GLU A 66 -11.48 32.89 -5.95
CA GLU A 66 -12.60 32.00 -5.64
C GLU A 66 -13.18 32.26 -4.25
N GLU A 67 -12.34 32.55 -3.25
CA GLU A 67 -12.79 32.99 -1.92
C GLU A 67 -13.46 34.37 -1.96
N ARG A 68 -12.94 35.30 -2.77
CA ARG A 68 -13.53 36.64 -2.93
C ARG A 68 -14.88 36.60 -3.66
N CYS A 69 -15.12 35.60 -4.51
CA CYS A 69 -16.40 35.38 -5.21
C CYS A 69 -17.47 34.67 -4.37
N ARG A 70 -17.13 34.14 -3.18
CA ARG A 70 -18.13 33.67 -2.20
C ARG A 70 -18.79 34.85 -1.51
N GLY A 71 -19.81 35.40 -2.15
CA GLY A 71 -20.64 36.47 -1.57
C GLY A 71 -21.28 36.08 -0.22
N PRO A 72 -21.56 37.07 0.66
CA PRO A 72 -22.01 36.84 2.03
C PRO A 72 -23.50 36.44 2.07
N TYR A 73 -23.78 35.15 1.92
CA TYR A 73 -25.10 34.55 2.10
C TYR A 73 -25.40 34.19 3.57
N TRP A 74 -25.22 35.14 4.49
CA TRP A 74 -25.72 34.99 5.86
C TRP A 74 -26.29 36.31 6.39
N ARG A 75 -27.42 36.75 5.82
CA ARG A 75 -28.37 37.59 6.58
C ARG A 75 -29.34 36.67 7.31
N ALA A 76 -28.96 36.22 8.50
CA ALA A 76 -29.86 35.53 9.40
C ALA A 76 -30.97 36.49 9.84
N ARG A 77 -32.17 36.36 9.25
CA ARG A 77 -33.39 36.86 9.90
C ARG A 77 -33.60 35.99 11.13
N CYS A 78 -33.51 36.58 12.32
CA CYS A 78 -33.90 35.94 13.59
C CYS A 78 -35.40 35.59 13.55
N SER A 79 -35.72 34.48 12.92
CA SER A 79 -37.02 33.83 13.03
C SER A 79 -37.19 33.35 14.48
N ARG A 80 -38.36 33.57 15.06
CA ARG A 80 -38.72 33.05 16.39
C ARG A 80 -38.51 31.53 16.49
N SER A 81 -38.54 30.82 15.36
CA SER A 81 -38.25 29.38 15.29
C SER A 81 -36.78 29.03 15.55
N ILE A 82 -35.83 29.92 15.20
CA ILE A 82 -34.40 29.71 15.46
C ILE A 82 -34.12 29.89 16.96
N LEU A 83 -34.73 30.90 17.60
CA LEU A 83 -34.65 31.08 19.05
C LEU A 83 -35.24 29.88 19.80
N LEU A 84 -36.36 29.33 19.33
CA LEU A 84 -36.95 28.12 19.89
C LEU A 84 -36.01 26.91 19.72
N GLY A 85 -35.40 26.76 18.54
CA GLY A 85 -34.40 25.73 18.28
C GLY A 85 -33.19 25.85 19.19
N LEU A 86 -32.65 27.05 19.37
CA LEU A 86 -31.51 27.31 20.27
C LEU A 86 -31.87 27.05 21.74
N LEU A 87 -33.08 27.37 22.18
CA LEU A 87 -33.57 27.04 23.54
C LEU A 87 -33.72 25.52 23.75
N ILE A 88 -34.18 24.79 22.73
CA ILE A 88 -34.24 23.33 22.79
C ILE A 88 -32.84 22.73 22.85
N TRP A 89 -31.91 23.23 22.03
CA TRP A 89 -30.51 22.78 22.08
C TRP A 89 -29.82 23.14 23.40
N ALA A 90 -30.09 24.32 23.97
CA ALA A 90 -29.57 24.73 25.27
C ALA A 90 -30.12 23.87 26.41
N THR A 91 -31.41 23.51 26.38
CA THR A 91 -32.00 22.62 27.40
C THR A 91 -31.49 21.19 27.27
N ILE A 92 -31.34 20.65 26.05
CA ILE A 92 -30.70 19.35 25.83
C ILE A 92 -29.24 19.39 26.32
N GLY A 93 -28.49 20.45 25.98
CA GLY A 93 -27.12 20.64 26.46
C GLY A 93 -27.03 20.72 27.98
N PHE A 94 -27.97 21.41 28.64
CA PHE A 94 -28.03 21.51 30.10
C PHE A 94 -28.37 20.18 30.76
N VAL A 95 -29.30 19.39 30.20
CA VAL A 95 -29.64 18.05 30.70
C VAL A 95 -28.47 17.07 30.52
N VAL A 96 -27.77 17.15 29.39
CA VAL A 96 -26.56 16.35 29.14
C VAL A 96 -25.43 16.76 30.09
N HIS A 97 -25.22 18.06 30.29
CA HIS A 97 -24.19 18.57 31.20
C HIS A 97 -24.46 18.19 32.65
N THR A 98 -25.70 18.36 33.14
CA THR A 98 -26.07 17.96 34.51
C THR A 98 -26.02 16.45 34.73
N LYS A 99 -26.29 15.63 33.69
CA LYS A 99 -26.05 14.18 33.76
C LYS A 99 -24.57 13.81 33.72
N LEU A 100 -23.74 14.52 32.96
CA LEU A 100 -22.28 14.34 32.93
C LEU A 100 -21.64 14.76 34.26
N ASP A 101 -22.07 15.86 34.87
CA ASP A 101 -21.55 16.30 36.18
C ASP A 101 -21.99 15.39 37.33
N SER A 102 -23.21 14.82 37.23
CA SER A 102 -23.68 13.78 38.17
C SER A 102 -22.92 12.46 38.01
N ALA A 103 -22.40 12.18 36.81
CA ALA A 103 -21.52 11.03 36.56
C ALA A 103 -20.07 11.30 37.00
N ASN A 104 -19.58 12.53 36.83
CA ASN A 104 -18.20 12.92 37.18
C ASN A 104 -17.98 13.22 38.67
N SER A 105 -19.04 13.39 39.47
CA SER A 105 -18.92 13.47 40.94
C SER A 105 -18.70 12.10 41.61
N ARG A 106 -18.63 11.02 40.84
CA ARG A 106 -18.07 9.73 41.26
C ARG A 106 -16.96 9.35 40.28
N HIS A 107 -15.74 9.27 40.79
CA HIS A 107 -14.48 9.02 40.08
C HIS A 107 -13.78 10.27 39.55
N GLY A 108 -12.86 10.79 40.38
CA GLY A 108 -11.62 11.32 39.84
C GLY A 108 -10.86 10.18 39.16
N LEU A 109 -10.71 10.27 37.85
CA LEU A 109 -9.53 9.89 37.07
C LEU A 109 -9.79 10.32 35.62
N GLU A 110 -8.77 10.88 34.99
CA GLU A 110 -8.79 11.46 33.65
C GLU A 110 -9.33 10.52 32.55
N PRO A 111 -9.93 11.07 31.48
CA PRO A 111 -10.44 10.27 30.38
C PRO A 111 -9.28 9.78 29.50
N ALA A 112 -8.85 8.54 29.75
CA ALA A 112 -8.03 7.79 28.83
C ALA A 112 -8.79 7.60 27.50
N THR A 113 -8.16 8.02 26.42
CA THR A 113 -8.46 7.59 25.05
C THR A 113 -8.65 6.07 25.00
N ASN A 114 -9.79 5.63 24.46
CA ASN A 114 -10.16 4.23 24.27
C ASN A 114 -9.24 3.52 23.25
N ALA A 115 -7.98 3.29 23.62
CA ALA A 115 -7.30 2.07 23.26
C ALA A 115 -7.75 1.05 24.31
N ALA A 116 -8.51 0.03 23.89
CA ALA A 116 -8.80 -1.11 24.76
C ALA A 116 -7.47 -1.74 25.15
N GLY A 117 -6.93 -1.32 26.31
CA GLY A 117 -5.73 -1.86 26.87
C GLY A 117 -6.01 -3.31 27.22
N THR A 118 -5.53 -4.24 26.40
CA THR A 118 -5.21 -5.58 26.88
C THR A 118 -4.42 -5.38 28.18
N ALA A 119 -4.92 -5.91 29.29
CA ALA A 119 -4.18 -5.82 30.53
C ALA A 119 -2.81 -6.47 30.29
N LEU A 120 -1.71 -5.70 30.43
CA LEU A 120 -0.34 -6.16 30.22
C LEU A 120 -0.02 -7.49 30.93
N SER A 121 -0.78 -7.81 31.99
CA SER A 121 -0.75 -9.08 32.72
C SER A 121 -1.12 -10.31 31.88
N GLU A 122 -1.95 -10.15 30.84
CA GLU A 122 -2.37 -11.25 29.96
C GLU A 122 -1.33 -11.57 28.87
N LEU A 123 -0.36 -10.70 28.66
CA LEU A 123 0.70 -10.93 27.68
C LEU A 123 1.74 -11.91 28.23
N PRO A 124 2.19 -12.89 27.41
CA PRO A 124 3.37 -13.69 27.71
C PRO A 124 4.59 -12.81 27.95
N ASP A 125 5.56 -13.29 28.70
CA ASP A 125 6.74 -12.50 29.06
C ASP A 125 7.42 -11.90 27.82
N GLY A 126 7.71 -12.67 26.77
CA GLY A 126 8.33 -12.16 25.54
C GLY A 126 7.56 -11.05 24.80
N CYS A 127 6.28 -10.83 25.13
CA CYS A 127 5.45 -9.78 24.56
C CYS A 127 5.38 -8.50 25.40
N ARG A 128 5.96 -8.49 26.60
CA ARG A 128 5.88 -7.36 27.54
C ARG A 128 6.92 -6.29 27.22
N SER A 129 6.56 -5.03 27.51
CA SER A 129 7.31 -3.83 27.10
C SER A 129 8.79 -3.82 27.48
N HIS A 130 9.18 -4.48 28.57
CA HIS A 130 10.58 -4.54 28.99
C HIS A 130 11.44 -5.44 28.10
N TYR A 131 10.85 -6.34 27.31
CA TYR A 131 11.55 -7.16 26.33
C TYR A 131 11.55 -6.56 24.92
N CYS A 132 10.65 -5.60 24.62
CA CYS A 132 10.63 -4.97 23.29
C CYS A 132 11.83 -4.05 23.06
N ARG A 133 12.39 -3.44 24.12
CA ARG A 133 13.44 -2.42 24.00
C ARG A 133 14.85 -3.01 23.96
N GLN A 134 15.12 -3.98 23.09
CA GLN A 134 16.50 -4.43 22.93
C GLN A 134 17.42 -3.32 22.39
N ASP A 135 16.92 -2.44 21.51
CA ASP A 135 17.72 -1.32 20.95
C ASP A 135 17.04 0.08 21.02
N GLY A 136 15.90 0.21 21.69
CA GLY A 136 15.19 1.49 21.85
C GLY A 136 14.45 2.01 20.60
N VAL A 137 14.49 1.28 19.49
CA VAL A 137 13.81 1.61 18.22
C VAL A 137 12.43 0.95 18.11
N ASP A 138 12.26 -0.21 18.75
CA ASP A 138 11.03 -0.99 18.65
C ASP A 138 9.90 -0.44 19.53
N ALA A 139 8.72 -0.36 18.92
CA ALA A 139 7.51 0.08 19.58
C ALA A 139 6.93 -1.04 20.47
N PRO A 140 6.26 -0.70 21.59
CA PRO A 140 5.68 -1.71 22.47
C PRO A 140 4.55 -2.51 21.79
N PHE A 141 4.25 -3.70 22.30
CA PHE A 141 3.17 -4.55 21.78
C PHE A 141 1.86 -3.77 21.56
N GLY A 142 1.29 -3.86 20.35
CA GLY A 142 0.06 -3.18 19.98
C GLY A 142 0.20 -1.70 19.61
N ALA A 143 1.40 -1.13 19.66
CA ALA A 143 1.64 0.19 19.10
C ALA A 143 1.43 0.20 17.58
N VAL A 144 0.92 1.31 17.04
CA VAL A 144 0.76 1.48 15.59
C VAL A 144 2.12 1.70 14.93
N LEU A 145 2.43 0.91 13.91
CA LEU A 145 3.67 1.04 13.13
C LEU A 145 3.46 1.85 11.84
N GLY A 146 2.30 1.68 11.22
CA GLY A 146 1.94 2.29 9.94
C GLY A 146 0.58 1.79 9.47
N ALA A 147 0.13 2.24 8.31
CA ALA A 147 -1.12 1.78 7.72
C ALA A 147 -1.09 1.82 6.19
N HIS A 148 -1.55 0.75 5.55
CA HIS A 148 -1.77 0.74 4.10
C HIS A 148 -3.27 0.64 3.80
N ASP A 149 -3.80 1.54 2.96
CA ASP A 149 -5.22 1.58 2.61
C ASP A 149 -6.17 1.54 3.82
N GLY A 150 -5.78 2.15 4.94
CA GLY A 150 -6.56 2.14 6.19
C GLY A 150 -6.46 0.87 7.01
N ILE A 151 -5.61 -0.09 6.62
CA ILE A 151 -5.28 -1.29 7.38
C ILE A 151 -4.04 -1.02 8.22
N VAL A 152 -4.25 -0.90 9.53
CA VAL A 152 -3.20 -0.58 10.49
C VAL A 152 -2.34 -1.80 10.78
N ALA A 153 -1.02 -1.63 10.78
CA ALA A 153 -0.08 -2.62 11.29
C ALA A 153 0.31 -2.29 12.72
N TYR A 154 0.31 -3.31 13.57
CA TYR A 154 0.63 -3.19 14.97
C TYR A 154 1.95 -3.89 15.30
N SER A 155 2.66 -3.35 16.28
CA SER A 155 3.87 -3.94 16.83
C SER A 155 3.57 -5.27 17.51
N ASN A 156 4.37 -6.28 17.20
CA ASN A 156 4.39 -7.53 17.95
C ASN A 156 5.44 -7.51 19.07
N CYS A 157 5.97 -6.35 19.44
CA CYS A 157 7.03 -6.15 20.44
C CYS A 157 8.39 -6.75 20.04
N ASN A 158 8.45 -8.06 19.86
CA ASN A 158 9.66 -8.83 19.55
C ASN A 158 9.28 -9.97 18.60
N SER A 159 9.90 -10.04 17.42
CA SER A 159 9.57 -11.04 16.39
C SER A 159 9.94 -12.47 16.78
N ASP A 160 10.93 -12.61 17.66
CA ASP A 160 11.60 -13.89 17.90
C ASP A 160 10.94 -14.69 19.02
N SER A 161 10.35 -13.99 20.00
CA SER A 161 9.87 -14.60 21.25
C SER A 161 8.43 -14.20 21.63
N CYS A 162 7.86 -13.16 21.03
CA CYS A 162 6.48 -12.79 21.32
C CYS A 162 5.49 -13.57 20.44
N THR A 163 4.78 -14.52 21.05
CA THR A 163 3.56 -15.10 20.47
C THR A 163 2.42 -14.89 21.46
N SER A 164 1.63 -13.82 21.25
CA SER A 164 0.45 -13.61 22.10
C SER A 164 -0.65 -14.59 21.68
N LEU A 165 -1.24 -15.31 22.64
CA LEU A 165 -2.41 -16.16 22.40
C LEU A 165 -3.72 -15.34 22.31
N LEU A 166 -3.60 -14.02 22.17
CA LEU A 166 -4.74 -13.12 22.13
C LEU A 166 -5.23 -13.00 20.71
N GLU A 167 -6.48 -13.40 20.47
CA GLU A 167 -7.09 -13.30 19.15
C GLU A 167 -7.47 -11.84 18.83
N HIS A 168 -7.29 -11.46 17.56
CA HIS A 168 -7.89 -10.26 16.99
C HIS A 168 -9.17 -10.62 16.24
N GLN A 169 -10.20 -9.80 16.42
CA GLN A 169 -11.50 -9.99 15.82
C GLN A 169 -11.97 -8.69 15.18
N ILE A 170 -12.62 -8.81 14.02
CA ILE A 170 -13.24 -7.69 13.31
C ILE A 170 -14.70 -7.99 13.00
N SER A 171 -15.50 -6.94 12.85
CA SER A 171 -16.87 -7.05 12.35
C SER A 171 -16.88 -6.94 10.83
N VAL A 172 -17.32 -8.00 10.15
CA VAL A 172 -17.46 -8.04 8.68
C VAL A 172 -18.94 -7.92 8.31
N PRO A 173 -19.33 -7.09 7.34
CA PRO A 173 -20.72 -7.02 6.86
C PRO A 173 -21.22 -8.39 6.36
N LEU A 174 -22.44 -8.75 6.75
CA LEU A 174 -23.08 -9.97 6.26
C LEU A 174 -23.57 -9.79 4.81
N PRO A 175 -23.54 -10.86 3.99
CA PRO A 175 -24.19 -10.87 2.69
C PRO A 175 -25.67 -10.49 2.81
N PRO A 176 -26.25 -9.70 1.88
CA PRO A 176 -27.66 -9.32 1.90
C PRO A 176 -28.70 -10.46 1.89
N ARG A 177 -28.29 -11.73 1.92
CA ARG A 177 -29.16 -12.92 1.88
C ARG A 177 -28.67 -14.09 2.74
N ALA A 178 -27.74 -13.89 3.67
CA ALA A 178 -27.33 -14.92 4.63
C ALA A 178 -28.40 -15.11 5.73
N GLY A 179 -29.63 -15.43 5.32
CA GLY A 179 -30.71 -15.82 6.23
C GLY A 179 -30.51 -17.26 6.67
N THR A 180 -29.61 -17.49 7.62
CA THR A 180 -29.73 -18.69 8.47
C THR A 180 -30.86 -18.44 9.45
N ALA A 181 -31.76 -19.42 9.61
CA ALA A 181 -32.97 -19.35 10.44
C ALA A 181 -32.70 -19.12 11.95
N LEU A 182 -31.45 -18.92 12.34
CA LEU A 182 -30.99 -18.67 13.71
C LEU A 182 -30.00 -17.49 13.80
N ALA A 183 -29.87 -16.67 12.76
CA ALA A 183 -29.25 -15.35 12.92
C ALA A 183 -30.35 -14.39 13.37
N THR A 184 -30.16 -13.76 14.53
CA THR A 184 -31.00 -12.66 15.03
C THR A 184 -31.42 -11.78 13.86
N LEU A 185 -32.73 -11.56 13.69
CA LEU A 185 -33.41 -10.98 12.52
C LEU A 185 -32.85 -9.62 12.00
N HIS A 186 -31.82 -9.08 12.64
CA HIS A 186 -31.20 -7.77 12.41
C HIS A 186 -29.66 -7.77 12.41
N ALA A 187 -28.99 -8.94 12.48
CA ALA A 187 -27.53 -8.97 12.43
C ALA A 187 -27.04 -8.48 11.07
N LYS A 188 -26.38 -7.31 11.04
CA LYS A 188 -25.79 -6.70 9.84
C LYS A 188 -24.33 -7.09 9.64
N THR A 189 -23.71 -7.64 10.68
CA THR A 189 -22.28 -7.97 10.72
C THR A 189 -22.06 -9.31 11.39
N ARG A 190 -21.00 -10.00 11.00
CA ARG A 190 -20.47 -11.20 11.64
C ARG A 190 -19.11 -10.86 12.26
N ILE A 191 -18.90 -11.28 13.51
CA ILE A 191 -17.58 -11.24 14.13
C ILE A 191 -16.73 -12.35 13.54
N MET A 192 -15.54 -12.00 13.06
CA MET A 192 -14.59 -12.92 12.48
C MET A 192 -13.22 -12.72 13.12
N THR A 193 -12.59 -13.83 13.51
CA THR A 193 -11.21 -13.83 14.00
C THR A 193 -10.24 -13.70 12.84
N THR A 194 -9.33 -12.73 12.92
CA THR A 194 -8.27 -12.51 11.92
C THR A 194 -6.99 -13.25 12.28
N GLY A 195 -6.79 -13.64 13.55
CA GLY A 195 -5.66 -14.42 14.04
C GLY A 195 -5.06 -13.84 15.32
N MET A 196 -3.95 -14.42 15.77
CA MET A 196 -3.23 -13.99 16.96
C MET A 196 -2.60 -12.60 16.79
N LYS A 197 -2.82 -11.73 17.78
CA LYS A 197 -2.18 -10.42 17.88
C LYS A 197 -0.66 -10.59 18.10
N TRP A 198 0.23 -9.88 17.42
CA TRP A 198 0.08 -9.18 16.15
C TRP A 198 0.96 -9.88 15.11
N GLN A 199 0.58 -11.12 14.79
CA GLN A 199 1.36 -12.00 13.93
C GLN A 199 1.23 -11.63 12.45
N CYS A 200 2.16 -12.12 11.62
CA CYS A 200 2.16 -11.87 10.18
C CYS A 200 0.91 -12.42 9.47
N VAL A 201 0.48 -13.62 9.84
CA VAL A 201 -0.74 -14.26 9.33
C VAL A 201 -1.99 -13.47 9.67
N GLU A 202 -2.05 -12.86 10.86
CA GLU A 202 -3.16 -12.02 11.30
C GLU A 202 -3.32 -10.81 10.39
N TYR A 203 -2.22 -10.09 10.13
CA TYR A 203 -2.23 -8.93 9.24
C TYR A 203 -2.66 -9.30 7.83
N ALA A 204 -2.07 -10.36 7.26
CA ALA A 204 -2.39 -10.83 5.91
C ALA A 204 -3.86 -11.20 5.76
N ARG A 205 -4.42 -11.94 6.74
CA ARG A 205 -5.84 -12.32 6.74
C ARG A 205 -6.73 -11.09 6.88
N ARG A 206 -6.44 -10.20 7.84
CA ARG A 206 -7.19 -8.96 8.04
C ARG A 206 -7.18 -8.06 6.81
N TYR A 207 -6.05 -7.98 6.11
CA TYR A 207 -5.93 -7.23 4.87
C TYR A 207 -6.86 -7.78 3.80
N TRP A 208 -6.81 -9.08 3.49
CA TRP A 208 -7.73 -9.69 2.52
C TRP A 208 -9.19 -9.54 2.91
N MET A 209 -9.52 -9.60 4.20
CA MET A 209 -10.89 -9.48 4.67
C MET A 209 -11.47 -8.07 4.52
N LEU A 210 -10.62 -7.04 4.49
CA LEU A 210 -11.07 -5.64 4.45
C LEU A 210 -10.78 -4.95 3.11
N ARG A 211 -9.73 -5.36 2.41
CA ARG A 211 -9.18 -4.72 1.19
C ARG A 211 -8.76 -5.73 0.12
N GLY A 212 -9.07 -7.01 0.31
CA GLY A 212 -8.77 -8.03 -0.68
C GLY A 212 -9.33 -7.68 -2.07
N THR A 213 -8.51 -7.91 -3.09
CA THR A 213 -8.85 -7.68 -4.50
C THR A 213 -8.88 -9.03 -5.24
N PRO A 214 -9.90 -9.32 -6.08
CA PRO A 214 -10.92 -8.42 -6.60
C PRO A 214 -12.11 -8.12 -5.67
N THR A 215 -12.27 -8.89 -4.59
CA THR A 215 -13.33 -8.70 -3.60
C THR A 215 -12.85 -9.22 -2.24
N PRO A 216 -13.31 -8.69 -1.10
CA PRO A 216 -12.90 -9.17 0.21
C PRO A 216 -13.03 -10.69 0.39
N ALA A 217 -11.94 -11.29 0.87
CA ALA A 217 -11.81 -12.73 1.03
C ALA A 217 -11.09 -13.07 2.34
N THR A 218 -11.13 -14.33 2.72
CA THR A 218 -10.31 -14.88 3.81
C THR A 218 -9.72 -16.21 3.36
N PHE A 219 -8.68 -16.65 4.05
CA PHE A 219 -8.18 -18.00 3.96
C PHE A 219 -8.38 -18.75 5.27
N ASP A 220 -8.36 -20.09 5.19
CA ASP A 220 -8.59 -20.98 6.34
C ASP A 220 -7.49 -20.82 7.42
N SER A 221 -7.69 -21.46 8.56
CA SER A 221 -6.69 -21.48 9.63
C SER A 221 -5.44 -22.22 9.18
N VAL A 222 -4.28 -21.68 9.54
CA VAL A 222 -2.96 -22.25 9.25
C VAL A 222 -2.13 -22.26 10.53
N HIS A 223 -1.24 -23.22 10.68
CA HIS A 223 -0.37 -23.30 11.85
C HIS A 223 0.80 -22.30 11.74
N GLY A 224 1.45 -22.25 10.58
CA GLY A 224 2.47 -21.26 10.24
C GLY A 224 2.13 -20.46 8.99
N ALA A 225 2.88 -19.40 8.72
CA ALA A 225 2.72 -18.62 7.49
C ALA A 225 3.06 -19.45 6.24
N ALA A 226 4.07 -20.31 6.31
CA ALA A 226 4.46 -21.20 5.20
C ALA A 226 3.33 -22.17 4.78
N ASP A 227 2.43 -22.54 5.69
CA ASP A 227 1.29 -23.42 5.37
C ASP A 227 0.33 -22.79 4.36
N ILE A 228 0.33 -21.46 4.21
CA ILE A 228 -0.42 -20.77 3.15
C ILE A 228 0.06 -21.24 1.78
N TRP A 229 1.37 -21.41 1.62
CA TRP A 229 1.98 -21.93 0.41
C TRP A 229 1.82 -23.44 0.27
N ASP A 230 2.02 -24.20 1.35
CA ASP A 230 2.07 -25.66 1.27
C ASP A 230 0.68 -26.31 1.17
N SER A 231 -0.27 -25.84 1.98
CA SER A 231 -1.51 -26.57 2.27
C SER A 231 -2.77 -25.93 1.70
N LEU A 232 -2.81 -24.60 1.60
CA LEU A 232 -4.02 -23.92 1.14
C LEU A 232 -4.20 -24.05 -0.36
N THR A 233 -5.45 -24.29 -0.77
CA THR A 233 -5.84 -24.46 -2.19
C THR A 233 -6.94 -23.51 -2.62
N PHE A 234 -7.64 -22.88 -1.67
CA PHE A 234 -8.72 -21.94 -1.95
C PHE A 234 -8.71 -20.77 -0.96
N ALA A 235 -9.28 -19.65 -1.39
CA ALA A 235 -9.74 -18.57 -0.52
C ALA A 235 -11.28 -18.58 -0.49
N THR A 236 -11.87 -18.05 0.58
CA THR A 236 -13.32 -17.94 0.75
C THR A 236 -13.72 -16.48 0.59
N ILE A 237 -14.56 -16.19 -0.40
CA ILE A 237 -15.12 -14.86 -0.63
C ILE A 237 -16.12 -14.52 0.49
N LEU A 238 -15.94 -13.38 1.15
CA LEU A 238 -16.74 -13.04 2.34
C LEU A 238 -18.19 -12.71 2.01
N SER A 239 -18.45 -12.16 0.82
CA SER A 239 -19.79 -11.72 0.40
C SER A 239 -20.76 -12.84 0.08
N ASN A 240 -20.29 -14.08 -0.13
CA ASN A 240 -21.17 -15.21 -0.49
C ASN A 240 -20.68 -16.57 0.04
N GLY A 241 -19.51 -16.64 0.68
CA GLY A 241 -18.91 -17.88 1.16
C GLY A 241 -18.36 -18.78 0.06
N THR A 242 -18.31 -18.33 -1.19
CA THR A 242 -17.78 -19.13 -2.30
C THR A 242 -16.29 -19.35 -2.14
N LYS A 243 -15.86 -20.60 -2.32
CA LYS A 243 -14.44 -20.96 -2.39
C LYS A 243 -13.93 -20.72 -3.81
N VAL A 244 -12.86 -19.95 -3.93
CA VAL A 244 -12.18 -19.67 -5.20
C VAL A 244 -10.76 -20.21 -5.17
N PRO A 245 -10.19 -20.65 -6.30
CA PRO A 245 -8.84 -21.19 -6.34
C PRO A 245 -7.81 -20.19 -5.82
N LEU A 246 -6.87 -20.69 -5.03
CA LEU A 246 -5.69 -19.94 -4.62
C LEU A 246 -4.54 -20.24 -5.61
N LEU A 247 -4.29 -19.31 -6.50
CA LEU A 247 -3.20 -19.38 -7.48
C LEU A 247 -1.87 -19.15 -6.78
N LYS A 248 -0.87 -19.98 -7.09
CA LYS A 248 0.47 -19.93 -6.51
C LYS A 248 1.49 -19.68 -7.62
N PHE A 249 2.27 -18.61 -7.48
CA PHE A 249 3.28 -18.23 -8.45
C PHE A 249 4.65 -18.35 -7.80
N ARG A 250 5.41 -19.36 -8.21
CA ARG A 250 6.75 -19.60 -7.65
C ARG A 250 7.66 -18.45 -8.04
N ASN A 251 8.44 -17.97 -7.07
CA ASN A 251 9.40 -16.91 -7.30
C ASN A 251 10.42 -17.33 -8.38
N GLY A 252 10.66 -16.48 -9.38
CA GLY A 252 11.52 -16.84 -10.50
C GLY A 252 10.94 -17.91 -11.43
N ALA A 253 9.65 -18.25 -11.38
CA ALA A 253 9.06 -19.06 -12.45
C ALA A 253 8.97 -18.26 -13.76
N LYS A 254 9.24 -18.91 -14.89
CA LYS A 254 9.01 -18.31 -16.20
C LYS A 254 7.50 -18.17 -16.45
N LEU A 255 7.08 -17.13 -17.17
CA LEU A 255 5.65 -16.89 -17.43
C LEU A 255 4.96 -18.05 -18.17
N ASP A 256 5.67 -18.71 -19.10
CA ASP A 256 5.19 -19.87 -19.85
C ASP A 256 5.13 -21.17 -19.02
N TYR A 257 5.72 -21.17 -17.82
CA TYR A 257 5.70 -22.26 -16.85
C TYR A 257 5.00 -21.86 -15.55
N GLY A 258 3.93 -21.06 -15.65
CA GLY A 258 3.06 -20.72 -14.52
C GLY A 258 3.58 -19.57 -13.63
N GLY A 259 4.56 -18.80 -14.10
CA GLY A 259 4.93 -17.53 -13.48
C GLY A 259 3.91 -16.42 -13.75
N SER A 260 3.94 -15.37 -12.93
CA SER A 260 3.12 -14.16 -13.13
C SER A 260 3.95 -12.93 -12.72
N SER A 261 3.47 -11.73 -13.02
CA SER A 261 3.92 -10.54 -12.28
C SER A 261 3.30 -10.56 -10.87
N PRO A 262 4.03 -10.13 -9.82
CA PRO A 262 3.40 -9.74 -8.57
C PRO A 262 2.51 -8.51 -8.79
N ARG A 263 1.46 -8.36 -7.99
CA ARG A 263 0.57 -7.20 -7.98
C ARG A 263 0.10 -6.88 -6.57
N ALA A 264 -0.40 -5.65 -6.37
CA ALA A 264 -1.01 -5.26 -5.10
C ALA A 264 -2.15 -6.22 -4.71
N GLY A 265 -2.17 -6.62 -3.44
CA GLY A 265 -3.09 -7.61 -2.88
C GLY A 265 -2.57 -9.05 -2.88
N ASP A 266 -1.51 -9.38 -3.61
CA ASP A 266 -0.87 -10.70 -3.51
C ASP A 266 -0.27 -10.89 -2.11
N LEU A 267 -0.30 -12.11 -1.59
CA LEU A 267 0.47 -12.44 -0.38
C LEU A 267 1.83 -12.98 -0.81
N LEU A 268 2.91 -12.39 -0.32
CA LEU A 268 4.29 -12.81 -0.51
C LEU A 268 4.67 -13.79 0.61
N LEU A 269 5.21 -14.96 0.26
CA LEU A 269 5.46 -16.05 1.20
C LEU A 269 6.94 -16.38 1.30
N TYR A 270 7.38 -16.58 2.53
CA TYR A 270 8.70 -17.06 2.89
C TYR A 270 8.58 -18.50 3.40
N PRO A 271 9.52 -19.39 3.05
CA PRO A 271 9.51 -20.78 3.50
C PRO A 271 9.78 -20.85 5.00
N ARG A 272 9.51 -22.02 5.59
CA ARG A 272 10.00 -22.32 6.93
C ARG A 272 11.53 -22.30 6.94
N ASP A 273 12.08 -21.73 7.99
CA ASP A 273 13.49 -21.82 8.32
C ASP A 273 13.65 -22.50 9.68
N ASP A 274 13.74 -23.84 9.67
CA ASP A 274 13.87 -24.65 10.88
C ASP A 274 15.13 -24.32 11.71
N LYS A 275 16.07 -23.54 11.14
CA LYS A 275 17.36 -23.19 11.76
C LYS A 275 17.56 -21.68 11.91
N GLY A 276 16.62 -20.85 11.48
CA GLY A 276 16.75 -19.39 11.46
C GLY A 276 15.57 -18.67 12.11
N GLU A 277 15.41 -17.39 11.77
CA GLU A 277 14.49 -16.48 12.47
C GLU A 277 13.01 -16.76 12.16
N PHE A 278 12.69 -17.52 11.11
CA PHE A 278 11.31 -17.81 10.69
C PHE A 278 10.95 -19.31 10.69
N PRO A 279 10.87 -19.97 11.86
CA PRO A 279 10.53 -21.40 11.94
C PRO A 279 9.14 -21.74 11.37
N PHE A 280 8.23 -20.77 11.33
CA PHE A 280 6.88 -20.92 10.76
C PHE A 280 6.74 -20.31 9.36
N GLY A 281 7.85 -19.87 8.77
CA GLY A 281 7.88 -19.00 7.61
C GLY A 281 7.32 -17.61 7.91
N HIS A 282 7.09 -16.83 6.87
CA HIS A 282 6.56 -15.47 7.00
C HIS A 282 5.63 -15.13 5.83
N VAL A 283 4.72 -14.18 6.08
CA VAL A 283 3.80 -13.68 5.06
C VAL A 283 3.71 -12.16 5.11
N ALA A 284 3.80 -11.54 3.94
CA ALA A 284 3.59 -10.12 3.74
C ALA A 284 2.53 -9.87 2.67
N VAL A 285 1.92 -8.70 2.67
CA VAL A 285 1.00 -8.27 1.61
C VAL A 285 1.77 -7.39 0.63
N VAL A 286 1.74 -7.71 -0.66
CA VAL A 286 2.22 -6.80 -1.69
C VAL A 286 1.27 -5.61 -1.78
N VAL A 287 1.77 -4.41 -1.57
CA VAL A 287 0.97 -3.17 -1.55
C VAL A 287 1.28 -2.22 -2.69
N GLY A 288 2.39 -2.46 -3.39
CA GLY A 288 2.74 -1.71 -4.60
C GLY A 288 3.82 -2.41 -5.39
N VAL A 289 3.82 -2.21 -6.70
CA VAL A 289 4.88 -2.69 -7.61
C VAL A 289 5.25 -1.54 -8.54
N THR A 290 6.54 -1.21 -8.61
CA THR A 290 7.04 -0.13 -9.46
C THR A 290 8.14 -0.65 -10.36
N MET A 291 8.06 -0.30 -11.65
CA MET A 291 9.11 -0.54 -12.63
C MET A 291 9.56 0.81 -13.19
N PRO A 292 10.86 1.15 -13.13
CA PRO A 292 11.37 2.39 -13.72
C PRO A 292 11.13 2.38 -15.23
N SER A 293 10.85 3.53 -15.83
CA SER A 293 10.53 3.61 -17.25
C SER A 293 11.71 3.14 -18.12
N ARG A 294 11.42 2.65 -19.33
CA ARG A 294 12.47 2.14 -20.26
C ARG A 294 13.49 3.22 -20.64
N LEU A 295 13.14 4.50 -20.51
CA LEU A 295 13.98 5.66 -20.81
C LEU A 295 15.03 5.92 -19.73
N GLU A 296 14.76 5.57 -18.47
CA GLU A 296 15.73 5.77 -17.38
C GLU A 296 16.78 4.65 -17.31
N ALA A 297 16.46 3.46 -17.80
CA ALA A 297 17.39 2.33 -17.87
C ALA A 297 18.39 2.41 -19.04
N GLY A 298 18.21 3.38 -19.96
CA GLY A 298 18.89 3.44 -21.27
C GLY A 298 20.20 4.22 -21.35
N ASN A 299 20.68 4.86 -20.27
CA ASN A 299 21.90 5.69 -20.31
C ASN A 299 23.23 4.89 -20.29
N VAL A 300 23.19 3.57 -20.44
CA VAL A 300 24.38 2.76 -20.70
C VAL A 300 24.48 2.51 -22.21
N GLN A 301 25.06 3.50 -22.89
CA GLN A 301 25.44 3.43 -24.31
C GLN A 301 26.36 2.21 -24.52
N THR A 302 25.81 1.12 -25.01
CA THR A 302 26.60 0.00 -25.55
C THR A 302 26.24 -0.18 -27.02
N ASP A 303 27.29 -0.33 -27.83
CA ASP A 303 27.28 -0.30 -29.28
C ASP A 303 26.14 -1.13 -29.90
N ALA A 304 25.34 -0.46 -30.74
CA ALA A 304 24.08 -0.94 -31.30
C ALA A 304 24.23 -1.99 -32.42
N THR A 305 25.32 -2.75 -32.49
CA THR A 305 25.58 -3.67 -33.61
C THR A 305 25.75 -5.13 -33.24
N ALA A 306 25.58 -5.53 -31.96
CA ALA A 306 25.60 -6.95 -31.56
C ALA A 306 24.50 -7.40 -30.57
N ALA A 307 23.65 -6.49 -30.08
CA ALA A 307 22.78 -6.74 -28.90
C ALA A 307 21.35 -7.25 -29.21
N ALA A 308 21.10 -7.82 -30.38
CA ALA A 308 19.74 -8.20 -30.80
C ALA A 308 19.24 -9.57 -30.29
N SER A 309 20.07 -10.37 -29.61
CA SER A 309 19.75 -11.78 -29.36
C SER A 309 19.74 -12.21 -27.88
N GLN A 310 20.11 -11.35 -26.93
CA GLN A 310 20.22 -11.74 -25.52
C GLN A 310 19.07 -11.19 -24.64
N PRO A 311 18.54 -11.99 -23.71
CA PRO A 311 17.59 -11.52 -22.70
C PRO A 311 18.17 -10.37 -21.88
N ARG A 312 17.35 -9.38 -21.58
CA ARG A 312 17.73 -8.22 -20.75
C ARG A 312 17.21 -8.38 -19.33
N ARG A 313 17.91 -7.83 -18.36
CA ARG A 313 17.41 -7.74 -16.96
C ARG A 313 17.06 -6.30 -16.63
N ARG A 314 15.87 -6.12 -16.04
CA ARG A 314 15.43 -4.85 -15.46
C ARG A 314 15.15 -5.03 -13.98
N HIS A 315 15.32 -3.94 -13.25
CA HIS A 315 15.09 -3.90 -11.82
C HIS A 315 13.95 -2.94 -11.52
N GLY A 316 13.10 -3.30 -10.58
CA GLY A 316 12.04 -2.48 -10.00
C GLY A 316 11.94 -2.74 -8.51
N LEU A 317 10.83 -2.32 -7.91
CA LEU A 317 10.56 -2.47 -6.50
C LEU A 317 9.19 -3.10 -6.25
N VAL A 318 9.12 -3.97 -5.25
CA VAL A 318 7.88 -4.44 -4.63
C VAL A 318 7.80 -3.83 -3.24
N TYR A 319 6.76 -3.08 -2.96
CA TYR A 319 6.45 -2.57 -1.63
C TYR A 319 5.56 -3.58 -0.92
N ILE A 320 5.90 -3.89 0.33
CA ILE A 320 5.17 -4.86 1.14
C ILE A 320 4.68 -4.23 2.44
N ALA A 321 3.58 -4.75 2.98
CA ALA A 321 3.05 -4.41 4.28
C ALA A 321 2.89 -5.69 5.11
N GLU A 322 3.42 -5.68 6.33
CA GLU A 322 3.49 -6.87 7.18
C GLU A 322 3.51 -6.50 8.67
N GLN A 323 3.24 -7.49 9.51
CA GLN A 323 3.50 -7.45 10.95
C GLN A 323 4.48 -8.55 11.30
N ASN A 324 5.12 -8.45 12.47
CA ASN A 324 6.01 -9.48 13.00
C ASN A 324 7.28 -9.75 12.16
N TRP A 325 7.69 -8.80 11.33
CA TRP A 325 9.04 -8.76 10.76
C TRP A 325 9.97 -7.88 11.59
N ASN A 326 9.49 -6.68 11.92
CA ASN A 326 10.15 -5.70 12.77
C ASN A 326 9.04 -4.91 13.50
N SER A 327 9.33 -4.47 14.72
CA SER A 327 8.44 -3.69 15.59
C SER A 327 8.73 -2.18 15.56
N SER A 328 9.62 -1.74 14.66
CA SER A 328 9.92 -0.35 14.40
C SER A 328 8.83 0.32 13.54
N PRO A 329 8.52 1.61 13.76
CA PRO A 329 7.58 2.35 12.92
C PRO A 329 7.97 2.31 11.43
N TRP A 330 6.99 2.13 10.54
CA TRP A 330 7.21 2.04 9.10
C TRP A 330 7.84 3.32 8.51
N PRO A 331 8.56 3.26 7.38
CA PRO A 331 9.25 4.41 6.81
C PRO A 331 8.37 5.66 6.59
N GLU A 332 8.92 6.82 6.94
CA GLU A 332 8.36 8.14 6.63
C GLU A 332 8.40 8.44 5.11
N PRO A 333 7.63 9.41 4.59
CA PRO A 333 6.70 10.31 5.30
C PRO A 333 5.28 9.77 5.44
N HIS A 334 4.95 8.67 4.75
CA HIS A 334 3.56 8.20 4.64
C HIS A 334 3.27 6.97 5.49
N ARG A 335 4.31 6.24 5.93
CA ARG A 335 4.17 5.03 6.75
C ARG A 335 3.16 4.05 6.16
N ASN A 336 3.24 3.85 4.83
CA ASN A 336 2.25 3.13 4.03
C ASN A 336 2.73 1.77 3.49
N PHE A 337 3.96 1.38 3.77
CA PHE A 337 4.52 0.05 3.55
C PHE A 337 5.58 -0.21 4.64
N SER A 338 5.86 -1.48 4.98
CA SER A 338 6.90 -1.84 5.94
C SER A 338 8.29 -1.74 5.32
N ARG A 339 8.48 -2.35 4.14
CA ARG A 339 9.74 -2.45 3.41
C ARG A 339 9.52 -2.48 1.90
N SER A 340 10.60 -2.28 1.15
CA SER A 340 10.65 -2.48 -0.30
C SER A 340 11.67 -3.56 -0.64
N LEU A 341 11.31 -4.45 -1.58
CA LEU A 341 12.14 -5.53 -2.08
C LEU A 341 12.50 -5.30 -3.55
N THR A 342 13.64 -5.81 -3.99
CA THR A 342 14.07 -5.68 -5.39
C THR A 342 13.26 -6.64 -6.26
N LEU A 343 12.64 -6.12 -7.32
CA LEU A 343 12.02 -6.91 -8.38
C LEU A 343 12.98 -7.03 -9.57
N GLU A 344 13.44 -8.22 -9.87
CA GLU A 344 14.16 -8.50 -11.11
C GLU A 344 13.19 -9.03 -12.17
N VAL A 345 13.23 -8.44 -13.36
CA VAL A 345 12.46 -8.87 -14.52
C VAL A 345 13.42 -9.28 -15.62
N LEU A 346 13.37 -10.55 -16.00
CA LEU A 346 14.02 -11.02 -17.22
C LEU A 346 13.10 -10.72 -18.40
N GLU A 347 13.60 -10.03 -19.41
CA GLU A 347 12.86 -9.68 -20.62
C GLU A 347 13.50 -10.31 -21.86
N SER A 348 12.69 -10.59 -22.88
CA SER A 348 13.17 -10.95 -24.21
C SER A 348 13.91 -9.77 -24.86
N ALA A 349 14.56 -10.00 -26.00
CA ALA A 349 15.21 -8.94 -26.77
C ALA A 349 14.21 -7.83 -27.18
N GLU A 350 12.95 -8.21 -27.42
CA GLU A 350 11.85 -7.30 -27.75
C GLU A 350 11.34 -6.51 -26.53
N GLY A 351 11.76 -6.87 -25.32
CA GLY A 351 11.31 -6.27 -24.06
C GLY A 351 10.03 -6.89 -23.50
N ARG A 352 9.70 -8.12 -23.88
CA ARG A 352 8.57 -8.84 -23.26
C ARG A 352 9.03 -9.52 -21.99
N PRO A 353 8.33 -9.38 -20.85
CA PRO A 353 8.69 -10.09 -19.63
C PRO A 353 8.63 -11.61 -19.82
N LEU A 354 9.68 -12.30 -19.37
CA LEU A 354 9.86 -13.76 -19.42
C LEU A 354 9.83 -14.39 -18.03
N GLN A 355 10.24 -13.64 -16.99
CA GLN A 355 10.36 -14.14 -15.62
C GLN A 355 10.36 -12.96 -14.64
N TYR A 356 9.73 -13.14 -13.48
CA TYR A 356 9.77 -12.20 -12.36
C TYR A 356 10.40 -12.86 -11.15
N ASN A 357 11.33 -12.16 -10.51
CA ASN A 357 12.05 -12.66 -9.34
C ASN A 357 12.15 -11.56 -8.28
N ILE A 358 11.52 -11.75 -7.13
CA ILE A 358 11.62 -10.84 -5.99
C ILE A 358 12.81 -11.28 -5.14
N ARG A 359 13.66 -10.33 -4.76
CA ARG A 359 14.80 -10.57 -3.88
C ARG A 359 14.63 -9.86 -2.55
N ASP A 360 14.81 -10.63 -1.49
CA ASP A 360 15.06 -10.15 -0.15
C ASP A 360 16.52 -10.46 0.21
N SER A 361 17.20 -9.51 0.84
CA SER A 361 18.61 -9.65 1.23
C SER A 361 18.81 -10.62 2.39
N TYR A 362 17.75 -10.89 3.15
CA TYR A 362 17.84 -11.67 4.38
C TYR A 362 17.38 -13.12 4.18
N TYR A 363 16.31 -13.34 3.42
CA TYR A 363 15.64 -14.64 3.34
C TYR A 363 15.20 -15.01 1.93
N ASN A 364 15.11 -16.31 1.68
CA ASN A 364 14.53 -16.83 0.45
C ASN A 364 13.02 -16.60 0.42
N ILE A 365 12.47 -16.41 -0.78
CA ILE A 365 11.03 -16.22 -1.01
C ILE A 365 10.53 -17.40 -1.84
N ASP A 366 9.47 -18.08 -1.39
CA ASP A 366 8.84 -19.18 -2.13
C ASP A 366 8.12 -18.66 -3.38
N GLY A 367 7.42 -17.55 -3.23
CA GLY A 367 6.58 -16.97 -4.26
C GLY A 367 5.51 -16.07 -3.68
N TRP A 368 4.47 -15.86 -4.46
CA TRP A 368 3.27 -15.17 -3.98
C TRP A 368 2.01 -15.93 -4.38
N VAL A 369 0.98 -15.75 -3.57
CA VAL A 369 -0.34 -16.34 -3.80
C VAL A 369 -1.39 -15.26 -4.02
N ARG A 370 -2.40 -15.64 -4.79
CA ARG A 370 -3.46 -14.76 -5.26
C ARG A 370 -4.71 -15.58 -5.39
N TYR A 371 -5.80 -15.10 -4.85
CA TYR A 371 -7.10 -15.63 -5.22
C TYR A 371 -7.62 -14.88 -6.43
N ASP A 372 -8.33 -15.59 -7.30
CA ASP A 372 -9.00 -14.99 -8.43
C ASP A 372 -10.45 -15.45 -8.44
N VAL A 373 -11.37 -14.51 -8.64
CA VAL A 373 -12.76 -14.85 -8.93
C VAL A 373 -12.76 -15.16 -10.42
N ALA A 374 -12.47 -16.41 -10.78
CA ALA A 374 -12.55 -16.82 -12.18
C ALA A 374 -13.88 -16.32 -12.78
N LEU A 375 -13.76 -15.60 -13.90
CA LEU A 375 -14.81 -14.87 -14.61
C LEU A 375 -16.07 -15.71 -14.90
#